data_AF-A0A521Y6N0-F1
#
_entry.id   AF-A0A521Y6N0-F1
#
_cell.length_a   1.000
_cell.length_b   1.000
_cell.length_c   1.000
_cell.angle_alpha   90.00
_cell.angle_beta   90.00
_cell.angle_gamma   90.00
#
_symmetry.space_group_name_H-M   'P 1'
#
loop_
_entity.id
_entity.type
_entity.pdbx_description
1 polymer ?
#
loop_
_entity_poly.entity_id
_entity_poly.type
_entity_poly.pdbx_seq_one_letter_code
_entity_poly.pdbx_strand_id
1 'polypeptide(L)' 'MTTDDLLQALNEVTSPSDARVLLSRALRITGAPQHRPLQLRELVQTCEALAVEGGPIQRVAEAIAMAALRD' A
#
# COMPACT_ATOMS: atom_id res chain seq x y z
N MET A 1 -4.64 -0.09 -10.11
CA MET A 1 -4.82 -0.37 -8.67
C MET A 1 -5.25 0.89 -7.95
N THR A 2 -6.18 0.75 -7.02
CA THR A 2 -6.78 1.81 -6.20
C THR A 2 -6.29 1.73 -4.76
N THR A 3 -6.59 2.74 -3.95
CA THR A 3 -6.31 2.69 -2.50
C THR A 3 -7.17 1.65 -1.79
N ASP A 4 -8.36 1.32 -2.31
CA ASP A 4 -9.22 0.28 -1.74
C ASP A 4 -8.61 -1.11 -1.94
N ASP A 5 -7.98 -1.37 -3.10
CA ASP A 5 -7.26 -2.62 -3.36
C ASP A 5 -6.10 -2.79 -2.36
N LEU A 6 -5.33 -1.72 -2.10
CA LEU A 6 -4.27 -1.72 -1.09
C LEU A 6 -4.82 -1.98 0.33
N LEU A 7 -5.93 -1.34 0.67
CA LEU A 7 -6.58 -1.53 1.96
C LEU A 7 -7.04 -2.98 2.14
N GLN A 8 -7.62 -3.57 1.10
CA GLN A 8 -8.04 -4.96 1.12
C GLN A 8 -6.85 -5.90 1.34
N ALA A 9 -5.74 -5.71 0.62
CA ALA A 9 -4.56 -6.54 0.79
C ALA A 9 -3.95 -6.44 2.20
N LEU A 10 -3.97 -5.24 2.80
CA LEU A 10 -3.51 -5.06 4.18
C LEU A 10 -4.43 -5.78 5.18
N ASN A 11 -5.74 -5.79 4.96
CA ASN A 11 -6.70 -6.49 5.84
C ASN A 11 -6.48 -8.02 5.87
N GLU A 12 -5.78 -8.60 4.90
CA GLU A 12 -5.44 -10.03 4.91
C GLU A 12 -4.36 -10.37 5.96
N VAL A 13 -3.57 -9.38 6.38
CA VAL A 13 -2.40 -9.59 7.26
C VAL A 13 -2.43 -8.76 8.54
N THR A 14 -3.41 -7.85 8.70
CA THR A 14 -3.60 -7.06 9.92
C THR A 14 -5.07 -6.74 10.17
N SER A 15 -5.37 -6.11 11.31
CA SER A 15 -6.73 -5.70 11.65
C SER A 15 -7.24 -4.59 10.73
N PRO A 16 -8.56 -4.49 10.46
CA PRO A 16 -9.12 -3.41 9.64
C PRO A 16 -8.81 -2.00 10.13
N SER A 17 -8.71 -1.82 11.45
CA SER A 17 -8.35 -0.55 12.06
C SER A 17 -6.91 -0.19 11.76
N ASP A 18 -5.99 -1.14 11.94
CA ASP A 18 -4.56 -0.93 11.70
C ASP A 18 -4.27 -0.73 10.22
N ALA A 19 -4.90 -1.51 9.34
CA ALA A 19 -4.76 -1.37 7.89
C ALA A 19 -5.13 0.04 7.42
N ARG A 20 -6.23 0.62 7.93
CA ARG A 20 -6.63 2.00 7.62
C ARG A 20 -5.62 3.02 8.12
N VAL A 21 -5.09 2.84 9.33
CA VAL A 21 -4.10 3.76 9.91
C VAL A 21 -2.80 3.71 9.10
N LEU A 22 -2.31 2.52 8.78
CA LEU A 22 -1.10 2.30 7.99
C LEU A 22 -1.22 2.88 6.59
N LEU A 23 -2.33 2.60 5.90
CA LEU A 23 -2.56 3.13 4.56
C LEU A 23 -2.67 4.66 4.58
N SER A 24 -3.43 5.23 5.52
CA SER A 24 -3.55 6.69 5.66
C SER A 24 -2.19 7.35 5.91
N ARG A 25 -1.34 6.72 6.74
CA ARG A 25 0.04 7.18 6.98
C ARG A 25 0.88 7.11 5.70
N ALA A 26 0.86 5.99 5.00
CA ALA A 26 1.63 5.80 3.76
C ALA A 26 1.23 6.79 2.66
N LEU A 27 -0.08 7.02 2.47
CA LEU A 27 -0.60 8.00 1.51
C LEU A 27 -0.19 9.44 1.88
N ARG A 28 -0.18 9.77 3.18
CA ARG A 28 0.28 11.08 3.65
C ARG A 28 1.78 11.30 3.41
N ILE A 29 2.60 10.28 3.63
CA ILE A 29 4.06 10.35 3.40
C ILE A 29 4.37 10.55 1.92
N THR A 30 3.63 9.86 1.05
CA THR A 30 3.89 9.81 -0.40
C THR A 30 3.18 10.90 -1.19
N GLY A 31 2.16 11.54 -0.60
CA GLY A 31 1.29 12.49 -1.29
C GLY A 31 0.35 11.82 -2.30
N ALA A 32 0.19 10.50 -2.23
CA ALA A 32 -0.65 9.75 -3.14
C ALA A 32 -2.14 10.07 -2.96
N PRO A 33 -2.91 10.15 -4.07
CA PRO A 33 -4.32 10.51 -4.02
C PRO A 33 -5.20 9.36 -3.53
N GLN A 34 -6.32 9.71 -2.89
CA GLN A 34 -7.29 8.73 -2.36
C GLN A 34 -8.46 8.43 -3.31
N HIS A 35 -8.81 9.35 -4.20
CA HIS A 35 -10.06 9.28 -4.98
C HIS A 35 -9.83 8.94 -6.46
N ARG A 36 -8.64 8.46 -6.82
CA ARG A 36 -8.33 8.01 -8.18
C ARG A 36 -7.37 6.82 -8.14
N PRO A 37 -7.27 6.04 -9.23
CA PRO A 37 -6.24 5.04 -9.36
C PRO A 37 -4.84 5.63 -9.13
N LEU A 38 -4.00 4.86 -8.45
CA LEU A 38 -2.60 5.20 -8.25
C LEU A 38 -1.84 4.96 -9.55
N GLN A 39 -1.04 5.95 -9.95
CA GLN A 39 -0.04 5.77 -10.99
C GLN A 39 1.04 4.83 -10.47
N LEU A 40 1.75 4.15 -11.39
CA LEU A 40 2.81 3.19 -11.04
C LEU A 40 3.79 3.75 -10.01
N ARG A 41 4.27 4.99 -10.22
CA ARG A 41 5.18 5.65 -9.28
C ARG A 41 4.56 5.85 -7.89
N GLU A 42 3.33 6.34 -7.84
CA GLU A 42 2.61 6.61 -6.58
C GLU A 42 2.37 5.31 -5.80
N LEU A 43 2.04 4.24 -6.53
CA LEU A 43 1.86 2.92 -5.99
C LEU A 43 3.16 2.36 -5.40
N VAL A 44 4.26 2.38 -6.16
CA VAL A 44 5.56 1.89 -5.69
C VAL A 44 6.02 2.65 -4.45
N GLN A 45 5.92 3.98 -4.45
CA GLN A 45 6.26 4.80 -3.29
C GLN A 45 5.37 4.50 -2.07
N THR A 46 4.07 4.26 -2.29
CA THR A 46 3.15 3.86 -1.21
C THR A 46 3.53 2.50 -0.64
N CYS A 47 3.90 1.53 -1.48
CA CYS A 47 4.36 0.22 -1.04
C CYS A 47 5.69 0.31 -0.27
N GLU A 48 6.64 1.15 -0.71
CA GLU A 48 7.89 1.41 0.01
C GLU A 48 7.61 1.98 1.41
N ALA A 49 6.67 2.94 1.52
CA ALA A 49 6.27 3.50 2.81
C ALA A 49 5.62 2.46 3.74
N LEU A 50 4.84 1.52 3.19
CA LEU A 50 4.25 0.41 3.95
C LEU A 50 5.30 -0.63 4.36
N ALA A 51 6.33 -0.86 3.53
CA ALA A 51 7.36 -1.85 3.78
C ALA A 51 8.20 -1.56 5.03
N VAL A 52 8.27 -0.30 5.48
CA VAL A 52 8.95 0.11 6.71
C VAL A 52 8.39 -0.56 7.97
N GLU A 53 7.12 -0.98 7.94
CA GLU A 53 6.50 -1.69 9.07
C GLU A 53 7.05 -3.11 9.27
N GLY A 54 7.69 -3.69 8.24
CA GLY A 54 8.28 -5.02 8.30
C GLY A 54 7.27 -6.17 8.30
N GLY A 55 7.77 -7.39 8.53
CA GLY A 55 6.94 -8.56 8.82
C GLY A 55 5.96 -8.94 7.68
N PRO A 56 4.70 -9.30 7.99
CA PRO A 56 3.68 -9.61 6.99
C PRO A 56 3.32 -8.42 6.09
N ILE A 57 3.33 -7.19 6.62
CA ILE A 57 2.97 -5.98 5.88
C ILE A 57 4.01 -5.70 4.78
N GLN A 58 5.29 -5.81 5.11
CA GLN A 58 6.38 -5.69 4.13
C GLN A 58 6.23 -6.69 2.98
N ARG A 59 5.97 -7.96 3.30
CA ARG A 59 5.81 -9.02 2.28
C ARG A 59 4.66 -8.72 1.31
N VAL A 60 3.53 -8.23 1.82
CA VAL A 60 2.39 -7.82 0.99
C VAL A 60 2.76 -6.62 0.11
N ALA A 61 3.35 -5.59 0.70
CA ALA A 61 3.75 -4.38 -0.04
C ALA A 61 4.75 -4.68 -1.17
N GLU A 62 5.76 -5.51 -0.90
CA GLU A 62 6.74 -5.94 -1.90
C GLU A 62 6.11 -6.77 -3.01
N ALA A 63 5.24 -7.73 -2.68
CA ALA A 63 4.55 -8.55 -3.67
C ALA A 63 3.70 -7.69 -4.63
N ILE A 64 2.99 -6.70 -4.08
CA ILE A 64 2.17 -5.76 -4.84
C ILE A 64 3.04 -4.89 -5.75
N ALA A 65 4.13 -4.30 -5.23
CA ALA A 65 5.04 -3.49 -6.02
C ALA A 65 5.71 -4.31 -7.14
N MET A 66 6.15 -5.53 -6.86
CA MET A 66 6.75 -6.43 -7.85
C MET A 66 5.76 -6.83 -8.94
N ALA A 67 4.49 -7.07 -8.59
CA ALA A 67 3.44 -7.36 -9.58
C ALA A 67 3.22 -6.15 -10.50
N ALA A 68 3.08 -4.95 -9.93
CA ALA A 68 2.86 -3.74 -10.69
C ALA A 68 4.04 -3.33 -11.60
N LEU A 69 5.26 -3.76 -11.30
CA LEU A 69 6.44 -3.50 -12.12
C LEU A 69 6.61 -4.49 -13.29
N ARG A 70 5.88 -5.62 -13.27
CA ARG A 70 5.93 -6.64 -14.33
C ARG A 70 4.88 -6.42 -15.41
N ASP A 71 3.83 -5.66 -15.10
CA ASP A 71 2.75 -5.24 -16.00
C ASP A 71 3.08 -3.90 -16.69
#